data_AF-A0A9N8ETT3-F1
#
_entry.id   AF-A0A9N8ETT3-F1
#
_cell.length_a   1.000
_cell.length_b   1.000
_cell.length_c   1.000
_cell.angle_alpha   90.00
_cell.angle_beta   90.00
_cell.angle_gamma   90.00
#
_symmetry.space_group_name_H-M   'P 1'
#
loop_
_entity.id
_entity.type
_entity.pdbx_description
1 polymer ?
#
loop_
_entity_poly.entity_id
_entity_poly.type
_entity_poly.pdbx_seq_one_letter_code
_entity_poly.pdbx_strand_id
1 'polypeptide(L)'
;MESTYRKFEVLGDVCNTLLFVITAVVSYCMLYRFPDESFFDQSWLDNGFCVSSPDSKIWNSHILSFYSDTLMSLALAASYYRMYYNAAVAMEPDLQRALLAGASQGVFFHGLGHFYYGTMDATGWDLTWSNRRITQSIISHAVTIAGLSGIFTGTLALASFPRILLTAIVGTAGLTLLQVPPTMNFVYLQAIIYLTSALHMLSLNTRNKQTPAYPVYPLLQFPILAVGVMECMACQTILAPLGGHLVFDTTISITWLLLPLLTNYYLDPATAHGQDRSKAIAPKKSV
;
A
#
# COMPACT_ATOMS: atom_id res chain seq x y z
N MET A 1 21.91 -4.85 -22.53
CA MET A 1 21.50 -4.10 -21.32
C MET A 1 20.48 -3.02 -21.65
N GLU A 2 20.76 -2.13 -22.59
CA GLU A 2 19.81 -1.06 -23.03
C GLU A 2 18.40 -1.59 -23.41
N SER A 3 18.32 -2.72 -24.11
CA SER A 3 17.04 -3.35 -24.46
C SER A 3 16.24 -3.87 -23.26
N THR A 4 16.89 -4.26 -22.17
CA THR A 4 16.23 -4.72 -20.94
C THR A 4 15.69 -3.53 -20.14
N TYR A 5 16.48 -2.46 -20.02
CA TYR A 5 16.07 -1.24 -19.32
C TYR A 5 14.84 -0.60 -19.96
N ARG A 6 14.81 -0.53 -21.30
CA ARG A 6 13.64 -0.06 -22.04
C ARG A 6 12.40 -0.92 -21.81
N LYS A 7 12.57 -2.24 -21.59
CA LYS A 7 11.44 -3.13 -21.26
C LYS A 7 10.86 -2.82 -19.89
N PHE A 8 11.68 -2.51 -18.88
CA PHE A 8 11.19 -2.14 -17.55
C PHE A 8 10.38 -0.84 -17.57
N GLU A 9 10.87 0.17 -18.29
CA GLU A 9 10.16 1.43 -18.45
C GLU A 9 8.79 1.24 -19.12
N VAL A 10 8.75 0.58 -20.28
CA VAL A 10 7.49 0.34 -21.01
C VAL A 10 6.51 -0.51 -20.19
N LEU A 11 7.00 -1.59 -19.58
CA LEU A 11 6.15 -2.45 -18.73
C LEU A 11 5.62 -1.68 -17.53
N GLY A 12 6.46 -0.85 -16.89
CA GLY A 12 6.05 -0.06 -15.74
C GLY A 12 5.06 1.04 -16.11
N ASP A 13 5.21 1.69 -17.26
CA ASP A 13 4.23 2.67 -17.75
C ASP A 13 2.87 2.01 -18.00
N VAL A 14 2.86 0.83 -18.63
CA VAL A 14 1.63 0.04 -18.84
C VAL A 14 1.00 -0.35 -17.50
N CYS A 15 1.76 -0.93 -16.59
CA CYS A 15 1.24 -1.39 -15.30
C CYS A 15 0.73 -0.24 -14.41
N ASN A 16 1.44 0.89 -14.35
CA ASN A 16 0.97 2.05 -13.59
C ASN A 16 -0.27 2.70 -14.24
N THR A 17 -0.34 2.74 -15.57
CA THR A 17 -1.54 3.22 -16.28
C THR A 17 -2.74 2.32 -16.00
N LEU A 18 -2.55 0.99 -16.05
CA LEU A 18 -3.58 0.03 -15.71
C LEU A 18 -4.02 0.16 -14.25
N LEU A 19 -3.08 0.31 -13.31
CA LEU A 19 -3.39 0.56 -11.90
C LEU A 19 -4.25 1.82 -11.75
N PHE A 20 -3.86 2.93 -12.38
CA PHE A 20 -4.63 4.17 -12.37
C PHE A 20 -6.06 3.98 -12.89
N VAL A 21 -6.22 3.38 -14.07
CA VAL A 21 -7.53 3.20 -14.71
C VAL A 21 -8.40 2.24 -13.90
N ILE A 22 -7.86 1.09 -13.49
CA ILE A 22 -8.61 0.08 -12.74
C ILE A 22 -9.02 0.62 -11.37
N THR A 23 -8.12 1.30 -10.64
CA THR A 23 -8.47 1.97 -9.39
C THR A 23 -9.58 3.00 -9.62
N ALA A 24 -9.47 3.87 -10.63
CA ALA A 24 -10.50 4.87 -10.90
C ALA A 24 -11.88 4.23 -11.15
N VAL A 25 -11.93 3.17 -11.95
CA VAL A 25 -13.17 2.44 -12.26
C VAL A 25 -13.71 1.73 -11.02
N VAL A 26 -12.88 0.98 -10.29
CA VAL A 26 -13.29 0.26 -9.08
C VAL A 26 -13.78 1.22 -8.00
N SER A 27 -13.04 2.29 -7.72
CA SER A 27 -13.44 3.31 -6.76
C SER A 27 -14.71 4.02 -7.19
N TYR A 28 -14.89 4.32 -8.48
CA TYR A 28 -16.16 4.84 -8.99
C TYR A 28 -17.31 3.87 -8.72
N CYS A 29 -17.16 2.60 -9.06
CA CYS A 29 -18.20 1.59 -8.83
C CYS A 29 -18.55 1.46 -7.34
N MET A 30 -17.55 1.46 -6.45
CA MET A 30 -17.79 1.36 -5.00
C MET A 30 -18.43 2.64 -4.43
N LEU A 31 -17.95 3.83 -4.81
CA LEU A 31 -18.49 5.11 -4.33
C LEU A 31 -19.94 5.34 -4.76
N TYR A 32 -20.29 4.93 -5.99
CA TYR A 32 -21.63 5.09 -6.54
C TYR A 32 -22.49 3.83 -6.45
N ARG A 33 -22.00 2.77 -5.78
CA ARG A 33 -22.67 1.48 -5.60
C ARG A 33 -23.20 0.90 -6.92
N PHE A 34 -22.38 0.94 -7.97
CA PHE A 34 -22.70 0.42 -9.29
C PHE A 34 -22.38 -1.08 -9.40
N PRO A 35 -23.17 -1.89 -10.13
CA PRO A 35 -24.39 -1.51 -10.86
C PRO A 35 -25.61 -1.30 -9.95
N ASP A 36 -25.65 -1.97 -8.80
CA ASP A 36 -26.66 -1.77 -7.76
C ASP A 36 -26.15 -2.27 -6.40
N GLU A 37 -26.85 -1.91 -5.32
CA GLU A 37 -26.43 -2.21 -3.95
C GLU A 37 -26.39 -3.71 -3.63
N SER A 38 -27.14 -4.57 -4.35
CA SER A 38 -27.18 -6.01 -4.08
C SER A 38 -25.89 -6.75 -4.46
N PHE A 39 -25.00 -6.09 -5.22
CA PHE A 39 -23.65 -6.59 -5.48
C PHE A 39 -22.71 -6.46 -4.27
N PHE A 40 -23.08 -5.64 -3.28
CA PHE A 40 -22.26 -5.36 -2.12
C PHE A 40 -22.74 -6.12 -0.89
N ASP A 41 -21.80 -6.57 -0.08
CA ASP A 41 -22.06 -7.22 1.20
C ASP A 41 -22.71 -6.22 2.17
N GLN A 42 -23.76 -6.67 2.86
CA GLN A 42 -24.50 -5.82 3.79
C GLN A 42 -23.60 -5.25 4.90
N SER A 43 -22.65 -6.04 5.39
CA SER A 43 -21.73 -5.57 6.43
C SER A 43 -20.87 -4.41 5.92
N TRP A 44 -20.48 -4.43 4.64
CA TRP A 44 -19.72 -3.35 4.04
C TRP A 44 -20.60 -2.11 3.80
N LEU A 45 -21.85 -2.28 3.35
CA LEU A 45 -22.78 -1.16 3.18
C LEU A 45 -23.02 -0.39 4.49
N ASP A 46 -23.09 -1.13 5.60
CA ASP A 46 -23.35 -0.59 6.94
C ASP A 46 -22.11 0.09 7.56
N ASN A 47 -20.91 -0.48 7.34
CA ASN A 47 -19.70 -0.08 8.07
C ASN A 47 -18.62 0.57 7.18
N GLY A 48 -18.69 0.43 5.86
CA GLY A 48 -17.67 0.85 4.90
C GLY A 48 -16.45 -0.06 4.77
N PHE A 49 -16.38 -1.10 5.59
CA PHE A 49 -15.28 -2.06 5.69
C PHE A 49 -15.77 -3.43 6.12
N CYS A 50 -14.88 -4.41 5.99
CA CYS A 50 -15.10 -5.71 6.61
C CYS A 50 -14.60 -5.76 8.06
N VAL A 51 -15.51 -5.58 9.03
CA VAL A 51 -15.16 -5.63 10.46
C VAL A 51 -15.44 -7.02 11.05
N SER A 52 -14.40 -7.69 11.53
CA SER A 52 -14.55 -8.93 12.31
C SER A 52 -14.55 -8.63 13.80
N SER A 53 -15.39 -9.33 14.57
CA SER A 53 -15.48 -9.19 16.04
C SER A 53 -15.67 -7.74 16.53
N PRO A 54 -16.66 -7.00 16.00
CA PRO A 54 -16.83 -5.56 16.30
C PRO A 54 -17.01 -5.27 17.79
N ASP A 55 -17.57 -6.22 18.56
CA ASP A 55 -17.79 -6.07 19.99
C ASP A 55 -16.52 -6.23 20.84
N SER A 56 -15.43 -6.73 20.27
CA SER A 56 -14.18 -6.97 20.99
C SER A 56 -13.27 -5.77 20.96
N LYS A 57 -12.91 -5.23 22.13
CA LYS A 57 -11.95 -4.11 22.25
C LYS A 57 -10.51 -4.45 21.89
N ILE A 58 -10.15 -5.74 21.87
CA ILE A 58 -8.77 -6.20 21.67
C ILE A 58 -8.62 -7.15 20.47
N TRP A 59 -9.73 -7.66 19.95
CA TRP A 59 -9.75 -8.62 18.83
C TRP A 59 -10.60 -8.16 17.65
N ASN A 60 -11.08 -6.91 17.63
CA ASN A 60 -11.68 -6.38 16.41
C ASN A 60 -10.63 -6.26 15.30
N SER A 61 -11.07 -6.29 14.05
CA SER A 61 -10.18 -6.28 12.89
C SER A 61 -9.23 -5.07 12.86
N HIS A 62 -9.63 -3.89 13.35
CA HIS A 62 -8.72 -2.74 13.40
C HIS A 62 -7.58 -2.95 14.41
N ILE A 63 -7.86 -3.41 15.63
CA ILE A 63 -6.79 -3.69 16.60
C ILE A 63 -5.88 -4.82 16.12
N LEU A 64 -6.44 -5.85 15.50
CA LEU A 64 -5.66 -6.90 14.85
C LEU A 64 -4.75 -6.34 13.74
N SER A 65 -5.27 -5.42 12.93
CA SER A 65 -4.52 -4.76 11.86
C SER A 65 -3.35 -3.96 12.43
N PHE A 66 -3.55 -3.21 13.53
CA PHE A 66 -2.46 -2.53 14.24
C PHE A 66 -1.34 -3.50 14.69
N TYR A 67 -1.70 -4.68 15.21
CA TYR A 67 -0.71 -5.70 15.59
C TYR A 67 0.06 -6.21 14.38
N SER A 68 -0.64 -6.51 13.29
CA SER A 68 -0.03 -6.97 12.04
C SER A 68 0.89 -5.92 11.45
N ASP A 69 0.43 -4.68 11.31
CA ASP A 69 1.19 -3.55 10.78
C ASP A 69 2.44 -3.26 11.59
N THR A 70 2.35 -3.31 12.92
CA THR A 70 3.52 -3.12 13.78
C THR A 70 4.57 -4.20 13.53
N LEU A 71 4.15 -5.47 13.52
CA LEU A 71 5.05 -6.60 13.28
C LEU A 71 5.67 -6.54 11.88
N MET A 72 4.86 -6.24 10.86
CA MET A 72 5.29 -6.18 9.47
C MET A 72 6.17 -4.98 9.18
N SER A 73 5.91 -3.83 9.80
CA SER A 73 6.80 -2.67 9.75
C SER A 73 8.19 -3.00 10.28
N LEU A 74 8.28 -3.73 11.41
CA LEU A 74 9.56 -4.20 11.94
C LEU A 74 10.26 -5.17 10.98
N ALA A 75 9.51 -6.07 10.35
CA ALA A 75 10.06 -6.97 9.33
C ALA A 75 10.58 -6.22 8.10
N LEU A 76 9.84 -5.21 7.63
CA LEU A 76 10.25 -4.33 6.51
C LEU A 76 11.49 -3.51 6.88
N ALA A 77 11.55 -2.96 8.09
CA ALA A 77 12.71 -2.24 8.59
C ALA A 77 13.94 -3.16 8.67
N ALA A 78 13.79 -4.38 9.19
CA ALA A 78 14.87 -5.37 9.23
C ALA A 78 15.34 -5.77 7.82
N SER A 79 14.41 -5.95 6.87
CA SER A 79 14.72 -6.21 5.46
C SER A 79 15.51 -5.05 4.83
N TYR A 80 15.05 -3.82 5.05
CA TYR A 80 15.72 -2.59 4.60
C TYR A 80 17.15 -2.50 5.17
N TYR A 81 17.34 -2.69 6.48
CA TYR A 81 18.65 -2.63 7.11
C TYR A 81 19.59 -3.74 6.62
N ARG A 82 19.08 -4.96 6.46
CA ARG A 82 19.85 -6.08 5.91
C ARG A 82 20.36 -5.77 4.51
N MET A 83 19.52 -5.19 3.66
CA MET A 83 19.92 -4.78 2.31
C MET A 83 20.90 -3.60 2.32
N TYR A 84 20.72 -2.65 3.23
CA TYR A 84 21.58 -1.47 3.32
C TYR A 84 23.00 -1.80 3.78
N TYR A 85 23.15 -2.71 4.75
CA TYR A 85 24.46 -3.03 5.35
C TYR A 85 25.16 -4.25 4.73
N ASN A 86 24.47 -5.09 3.97
CA ASN A 86 25.10 -6.24 3.34
C ASN A 86 25.69 -5.86 1.97
N ALA A 87 27.00 -5.58 1.93
CA ALA A 87 27.73 -5.23 0.70
C ALA A 87 27.64 -6.30 -0.42
N ALA A 88 27.27 -7.54 -0.09
CA ALA A 88 27.05 -8.61 -1.07
C ALA A 88 25.71 -8.49 -1.81
N VAL A 89 24.75 -7.74 -1.27
CA VAL A 89 23.54 -7.35 -1.99
C VAL A 89 23.87 -6.05 -2.68
N ALA A 90 24.29 -6.13 -3.95
CA ALA A 90 24.48 -4.93 -4.76
C ALA A 90 23.18 -4.12 -4.73
N MET A 91 23.14 -3.05 -3.94
CA MET A 91 22.01 -2.13 -3.90
C MET A 91 21.99 -1.35 -5.20
N GLU A 92 21.14 -1.78 -6.12
CA GLU A 92 20.58 -1.03 -7.24
C GLU A 92 19.07 -0.99 -6.98
N PRO A 93 18.30 0.08 -7.24
CA PRO A 93 18.56 1.52 -7.44
C PRO A 93 17.82 2.41 -6.40
N ASP A 94 17.99 3.74 -6.44
CA ASP A 94 17.40 4.72 -5.50
C ASP A 94 15.90 4.53 -5.24
N LEU A 95 15.15 4.11 -6.27
CA LEU A 95 13.70 3.87 -6.18
C LEU A 95 13.34 2.72 -5.24
N GLN A 96 14.00 1.56 -5.34
CA GLN A 96 13.71 0.40 -4.47
C GLN A 96 13.98 0.76 -3.01
N ARG A 97 15.09 1.47 -2.75
CA ARG A 97 15.46 1.92 -1.41
C ARG A 97 14.41 2.86 -0.84
N ALA A 98 13.98 3.86 -1.61
CA ALA A 98 12.97 4.81 -1.20
C ALA A 98 11.62 4.13 -0.92
N LEU A 99 11.19 3.22 -1.79
CA LEU A 99 9.98 2.41 -1.62
C LEU A 99 10.02 1.60 -0.30
N LEU A 100 11.11 0.89 -0.01
CA LEU A 100 11.24 0.07 1.20
C LEU A 100 11.32 0.89 2.49
N ALA A 101 12.12 1.95 2.48
CA ALA A 101 12.25 2.84 3.63
C ALA A 101 10.89 3.47 3.94
N GLY A 102 10.20 3.99 2.92
CA GLY A 102 8.87 4.55 3.06
C GLY A 102 7.82 3.51 3.45
N ALA A 103 7.85 2.30 2.91
CA ALA A 103 6.90 1.24 3.26
C ALA A 103 6.94 0.87 4.75
N SER A 104 8.14 0.75 5.34
CA SER A 104 8.26 0.47 6.77
C SER A 104 7.61 1.56 7.64
N GLN A 105 7.80 2.83 7.29
CA GLN A 105 7.17 3.96 7.97
C GLN A 105 5.66 3.98 7.71
N GLY A 106 5.25 3.80 6.46
CA GLY A 106 3.86 3.88 6.05
C GLY A 106 2.99 2.82 6.68
N VAL A 107 3.45 1.57 6.73
CA VAL A 107 2.75 0.49 7.43
C VAL A 107 2.61 0.80 8.92
N PHE A 108 3.65 1.32 9.58
CA PHE A 108 3.56 1.68 11.00
C PHE A 108 2.54 2.80 11.28
N PHE A 109 2.61 3.90 10.52
CA PHE A 109 1.69 5.02 10.70
C PHE A 109 0.25 4.69 10.30
N HIS A 110 0.05 3.80 9.32
CA HIS A 110 -1.24 3.20 9.01
C HIS A 110 -1.79 2.42 10.20
N GLY A 111 -0.98 1.55 10.80
CA GLY A 111 -1.32 0.82 12.03
C GLY A 111 -1.69 1.74 13.20
N LEU A 112 -1.03 2.88 13.38
CA LEU A 112 -1.41 3.87 14.40
C LEU A 112 -2.81 4.44 14.15
N GLY A 113 -3.20 4.61 12.88
CA GLY A 113 -4.57 4.94 12.50
C GLY A 113 -5.53 3.86 12.98
N HIS A 114 -5.24 2.59 12.72
CA HIS A 114 -6.06 1.47 13.19
C HIS A 114 -6.13 1.38 14.72
N PHE A 115 -5.04 1.65 15.44
CA PHE A 115 -5.06 1.72 16.90
C PHE A 115 -6.01 2.82 17.39
N TYR A 116 -5.94 4.02 16.79
CA TYR A 116 -6.82 5.12 17.13
C TYR A 116 -8.30 4.73 16.92
N TYR A 117 -8.66 4.21 15.74
CA TYR A 117 -10.05 3.85 15.45
C TYR A 117 -10.53 2.65 16.25
N GLY A 118 -9.72 1.60 16.38
CA GLY A 118 -10.06 0.42 17.17
C GLY A 118 -10.25 0.70 18.66
N THR A 119 -9.71 1.80 19.20
CA THR A 119 -9.84 2.17 20.62
C THR A 119 -10.82 3.32 20.89
N MET A 120 -10.91 4.30 19.98
CA MET A 120 -11.66 5.55 20.22
C MET A 120 -12.97 5.62 19.44
N ASP A 121 -13.07 4.96 18.29
CA ASP A 121 -14.23 5.10 17.38
C ASP A 121 -14.37 3.89 16.46
N ALA A 122 -14.60 2.71 17.05
CA ALA A 122 -14.59 1.43 16.33
C ALA A 122 -15.73 1.28 15.30
N THR A 123 -16.74 2.15 15.35
CA THR A 123 -17.95 2.06 14.52
C THR A 123 -18.30 3.35 13.77
N GLY A 124 -17.73 4.50 14.12
CA GLY A 124 -18.14 5.79 13.55
C GLY A 124 -17.36 6.21 12.32
N TRP A 125 -16.06 5.90 12.25
CA TRP A 125 -15.09 6.29 11.21
C TRP A 125 -15.38 7.61 10.47
N ASP A 126 -15.90 8.61 11.18
CA ASP A 126 -16.35 9.86 10.60
C ASP A 126 -15.16 10.82 10.57
N LEU A 127 -14.46 10.76 9.43
CA LEU A 127 -13.28 11.59 9.18
C LEU A 127 -13.65 12.99 8.71
N THR A 128 -14.94 13.35 8.66
CA THR A 128 -15.36 14.68 8.24
C THR A 128 -15.22 15.70 9.38
N TRP A 129 -15.00 16.96 9.01
CA TRP A 129 -14.93 18.04 9.99
C TRP A 129 -16.32 18.36 10.56
N SER A 130 -16.44 18.39 11.89
CA SER A 130 -17.67 18.70 12.59
C SER A 130 -17.48 19.84 13.59
N ASN A 131 -18.14 20.97 13.36
CA ASN A 131 -18.16 22.10 14.29
C ASN A 131 -18.79 21.76 15.65
N ARG A 132 -19.56 20.67 15.75
CA ARG A 132 -20.14 20.19 17.02
C ARG A 132 -19.15 19.36 17.85
N ARG A 133 -18.13 18.80 17.20
CA ARG A 133 -17.15 17.87 17.79
C ARG A 133 -15.71 18.31 17.46
N ILE A 134 -15.41 19.60 17.62
CA ILE A 134 -14.16 20.22 17.17
C ILE A 134 -12.92 19.45 17.66
N THR A 135 -12.86 19.09 18.94
CA THR A 135 -11.73 18.34 19.50
C THR A 135 -11.53 16.99 18.81
N GLN A 136 -12.62 16.25 18.57
CA GLN A 136 -12.55 14.96 17.88
C GLN A 136 -12.15 15.14 16.41
N SER A 137 -12.68 16.15 15.71
CA SER A 137 -12.30 16.45 14.33
C SER A 137 -10.84 16.85 14.20
N ILE A 138 -10.31 17.67 15.13
CA ILE A 138 -8.87 18.03 15.15
C ILE A 138 -8.02 16.77 15.32
N ILE A 139 -8.34 15.91 16.28
CA ILE A 139 -7.57 14.69 16.55
C ILE A 139 -7.65 13.74 15.34
N SER A 140 -8.85 13.47 14.83
CA SER A 140 -9.05 12.58 13.67
C SER A 140 -8.33 13.10 12.42
N HIS A 141 -8.39 14.39 12.13
CA HIS A 141 -7.66 14.97 10.99
C HIS A 141 -6.15 14.89 11.20
N ALA A 142 -5.65 15.17 12.41
CA ALA A 142 -4.22 15.04 12.71
C ALA A 142 -3.73 13.59 12.54
N VAL A 143 -4.48 12.62 13.05
CA VAL A 143 -4.19 11.18 12.87
C VAL A 143 -4.25 10.79 11.39
N THR A 144 -5.27 11.25 10.66
CA THR A 144 -5.44 10.95 9.22
C THR A 144 -4.31 11.56 8.38
N ILE A 145 -3.91 12.81 8.66
CA ILE A 145 -2.76 13.45 7.99
C ILE A 145 -1.47 12.71 8.31
N ALA A 146 -1.25 12.29 9.57
CA ALA A 146 -0.06 11.52 9.95
C ALA A 146 -0.03 10.15 9.27
N GLY A 147 -1.16 9.42 9.28
CA GLY A 147 -1.33 8.14 8.59
C GLY A 147 -1.07 8.24 7.09
N LEU A 148 -1.75 9.17 6.41
CA LEU A 148 -1.55 9.41 4.97
C LEU A 148 -0.13 9.87 4.65
N SER A 149 0.47 10.74 5.48
CA SER A 149 1.86 11.16 5.29
C SER A 149 2.81 9.97 5.37
N GLY A 150 2.59 9.07 6.34
CA GLY A 150 3.32 7.81 6.42
C GLY A 150 3.13 6.95 5.18
N ILE A 151 1.90 6.70 4.76
CA ILE A 151 1.62 5.89 3.55
C ILE A 151 2.31 6.50 2.32
N PHE A 152 2.23 7.83 2.16
CA PHE A 152 2.82 8.54 1.04
C PHE A 152 4.35 8.57 1.05
N THR A 153 5.04 8.39 2.18
CA THR A 153 6.50 8.20 2.13
C THR A 153 6.86 6.92 1.38
N GLY A 154 6.04 5.87 1.49
CA GLY A 154 6.17 4.62 0.75
C GLY A 154 5.67 4.68 -0.69
N THR A 155 4.53 5.32 -0.94
CA THR A 155 3.87 5.27 -2.26
C THR A 155 4.23 6.44 -3.19
N LEU A 156 4.77 7.54 -2.65
CA LEU A 156 5.34 8.66 -3.41
C LEU A 156 6.87 8.66 -3.30
N ALA A 157 7.50 7.51 -3.52
CA ALA A 157 8.95 7.33 -3.38
C ALA A 157 9.74 8.40 -4.14
N LEU A 158 10.78 8.95 -3.52
CA LEU A 158 11.60 10.06 -4.03
C LEU A 158 10.91 11.44 -4.06
N ALA A 159 9.65 11.56 -3.64
CA ALA A 159 9.03 12.86 -3.42
C ALA A 159 9.64 13.57 -2.20
N SER A 160 9.66 14.90 -2.23
CA SER A 160 10.07 15.70 -1.07
C SER A 160 9.00 15.62 0.03
N PHE A 161 9.44 15.71 1.29
CA PHE A 161 8.52 15.71 2.43
C PHE A 161 7.41 16.79 2.34
N PRO A 162 7.67 18.04 1.91
CA PRO A 162 6.60 19.02 1.72
C PRO A 162 5.53 18.59 0.72
N ARG A 163 5.91 17.89 -0.37
CA ARG A 163 4.94 17.36 -1.35
C ARG A 163 4.10 16.24 -0.75
N ILE A 164 4.72 15.35 0.01
CA ILE A 164 4.03 14.28 0.75
C ILE A 164 3.00 14.87 1.73
N LEU A 165 3.43 15.81 2.57
CA LEU A 165 2.57 16.44 3.57
C LEU A 165 1.42 17.22 2.91
N LEU A 166 1.69 17.98 1.84
CA LEU A 166 0.66 18.69 1.10
C LEU A 166 -0.38 17.72 0.51
N THR A 167 0.08 16.59 -0.06
CA THR A 167 -0.81 15.56 -0.63
C THR A 167 -1.69 14.95 0.47
N ALA A 168 -1.13 14.67 1.64
CA ALA A 168 -1.90 14.19 2.81
C ALA A 168 -2.94 15.21 3.28
N ILE A 169 -2.57 16.50 3.39
CA ILE A 169 -3.49 17.57 3.79
C ILE A 169 -4.63 17.71 2.78
N VAL A 170 -4.33 17.74 1.48
CA VAL A 170 -5.35 17.85 0.43
C VAL A 170 -6.26 16.63 0.43
N GLY A 171 -5.70 15.43 0.57
CA GLY A 171 -6.48 14.20 0.65
C GLY A 171 -7.45 14.21 1.83
N THR A 172 -6.96 14.57 3.03
CA THR A 172 -7.80 14.70 4.23
C THR A 172 -8.86 15.80 4.07
N ALA A 173 -8.49 16.97 3.56
CA ALA A 173 -9.44 18.08 3.36
C ALA A 173 -10.58 17.69 2.41
N GLY A 174 -10.29 16.90 1.38
CA GLY A 174 -11.32 16.46 0.44
C GLY A 174 -12.40 15.56 1.05
N LEU A 175 -12.13 14.82 2.15
CA LEU A 175 -13.17 14.11 2.91
C LEU A 175 -14.30 15.05 3.34
N THR A 176 -13.92 16.22 3.86
CA THR A 176 -14.85 17.25 4.32
C THR A 176 -15.45 18.03 3.14
N LEU A 177 -14.62 18.48 2.20
CA LEU A 177 -15.05 19.34 1.10
C LEU A 177 -16.00 18.62 0.13
N LEU A 178 -15.79 17.33 -0.09
CA LEU A 178 -16.64 16.50 -0.95
C LEU A 178 -17.77 15.82 -0.18
N GLN A 179 -17.88 16.06 1.13
CA GLN A 179 -18.90 15.45 2.00
C GLN A 179 -18.94 13.93 1.86
N VAL A 180 -17.77 13.29 1.87
CA VAL A 180 -17.67 11.84 1.75
C VAL A 180 -18.39 11.21 2.94
N PRO A 181 -19.41 10.35 2.72
CA PRO A 181 -20.11 9.72 3.84
C PRO A 181 -19.14 8.81 4.59
N PRO A 182 -19.27 8.65 5.93
CA PRO A 182 -18.32 7.87 6.73
C PRO A 182 -18.06 6.45 6.21
N THR A 183 -19.09 5.77 5.70
CA THR A 183 -19.00 4.44 5.10
C THR A 183 -18.23 4.39 3.77
N MET A 184 -17.90 5.54 3.17
CA MET A 184 -17.14 5.64 1.92
C MET A 184 -15.75 6.25 2.09
N ASN A 185 -15.38 6.63 3.33
CA ASN A 185 -14.05 7.18 3.60
C ASN A 185 -12.94 6.23 3.14
N PHE A 186 -13.17 4.90 3.16
CA PHE A 186 -12.12 3.92 2.88
C PHE A 186 -11.80 3.92 1.40
N VAL A 187 -12.86 3.75 0.62
CA VAL A 187 -12.83 3.77 -0.83
C VAL A 187 -12.21 5.08 -1.32
N TYR A 188 -12.59 6.20 -0.71
CA TYR A 188 -12.04 7.50 -1.04
C TYR A 188 -10.53 7.60 -0.74
N LEU A 189 -10.09 7.23 0.47
CA LEU A 189 -8.67 7.30 0.83
C LEU A 189 -7.83 6.32 -0.01
N GLN A 190 -8.35 5.12 -0.23
CA GLN A 190 -7.75 4.11 -1.11
C GLN A 190 -7.60 4.66 -2.53
N ALA A 191 -8.64 5.30 -3.09
CA ALA A 191 -8.59 5.91 -4.41
C ALA A 191 -7.48 6.96 -4.48
N ILE A 192 -7.38 7.86 -3.51
CA ILE A 192 -6.34 8.89 -3.50
C ILE A 192 -4.96 8.26 -3.46
N ILE A 193 -4.73 7.28 -2.58
CA ILE A 193 -3.43 6.63 -2.44
C ILE A 193 -2.98 6.03 -3.78
N TYR A 194 -3.84 5.23 -4.42
CA TYR A 194 -3.49 4.55 -5.67
C TYR A 194 -3.40 5.49 -6.87
N LEU A 195 -4.34 6.43 -7.03
CA LEU A 195 -4.33 7.36 -8.15
C LEU A 195 -3.13 8.29 -8.07
N THR A 196 -2.82 8.85 -6.89
CA THR A 196 -1.66 9.73 -6.72
C THR A 196 -0.35 8.97 -6.85
N SER A 197 -0.26 7.73 -6.34
CA SER A 197 0.92 6.89 -6.50
C SER A 197 1.17 6.52 -7.95
N ALA A 198 0.14 6.07 -8.69
CA ALA A 198 0.27 5.74 -10.10
C ALA A 198 0.72 6.96 -10.94
N LEU A 199 0.12 8.13 -10.71
CA LEU A 199 0.52 9.38 -11.37
C LEU A 199 1.96 9.77 -11.01
N HIS A 200 2.35 9.63 -9.74
CA HIS A 200 3.70 9.93 -9.28
C HIS A 200 4.72 9.01 -9.93
N MET A 201 4.46 7.70 -9.98
CA MET A 201 5.31 6.71 -10.66
C MET A 201 5.42 7.01 -12.16
N LEU A 202 4.32 7.35 -12.84
CA LEU A 202 4.35 7.78 -14.23
C LEU A 202 5.15 9.07 -14.46
N SER A 203 5.25 9.94 -13.45
CA SER A 203 6.00 11.20 -13.50
C SER A 203 7.50 11.08 -13.21
N LEU A 204 7.98 9.90 -12.80
CA LEU A 204 9.41 9.70 -12.52
C LEU A 204 10.27 9.91 -13.78
N ASN A 205 11.51 10.33 -13.59
CA ASN A 205 12.46 10.45 -14.71
C ASN A 205 12.86 9.06 -15.26
N THR A 206 13.35 9.04 -16.50
CA THR A 206 13.76 7.82 -17.21
C THR A 206 14.75 6.96 -16.41
N ARG A 207 15.70 7.57 -15.69
CA ARG A 207 16.67 6.83 -14.86
C ARG A 207 15.98 5.96 -13.81
N ASN A 208 14.95 6.46 -13.14
CA ASN A 208 14.21 5.72 -12.12
C ASN A 208 13.24 4.70 -12.74
N LYS A 209 12.72 4.98 -13.94
CA LYS A 209 11.84 4.06 -14.68
C LYS A 209 12.57 2.83 -15.25
N GLN A 210 13.86 2.96 -15.53
CA GLN A 210 14.71 1.90 -16.05
C GLN A 210 15.17 0.89 -14.99
N THR A 211 14.37 0.69 -13.95
CA THR A 211 14.71 -0.15 -12.80
C THR A 211 13.67 -1.26 -12.65
N PRO A 212 14.03 -2.46 -12.15
CA PRO A 212 13.04 -3.53 -11.98
C PRO A 212 11.97 -3.19 -10.94
N ALA A 213 12.26 -2.29 -10.00
CA ALA A 213 11.27 -1.82 -9.02
C ALA A 213 10.10 -1.07 -9.68
N TYR A 214 10.36 -0.38 -10.80
CA TYR A 214 9.35 0.42 -11.48
C TYR A 214 8.14 -0.38 -12.00
N PRO A 215 8.30 -1.49 -12.74
CA PRO A 215 7.19 -2.36 -13.12
C PRO A 215 6.71 -3.29 -12.01
N VAL A 216 7.57 -3.72 -11.09
CA VAL A 216 7.18 -4.65 -10.02
C VAL A 216 6.24 -3.98 -9.01
N TYR A 217 6.46 -2.71 -8.69
CA TYR A 217 5.63 -1.97 -7.74
C TYR A 217 4.13 -1.98 -8.07
N PRO A 218 3.67 -1.51 -9.25
CA PRO A 218 2.24 -1.52 -9.59
C PRO A 218 1.66 -2.93 -9.72
N LEU A 219 2.46 -3.92 -10.15
CA LEU A 219 2.01 -5.32 -10.21
C LEU A 219 1.63 -5.86 -8.82
N LEU A 220 2.40 -5.47 -7.81
CA LEU A 220 2.15 -5.83 -6.42
C LEU A 220 0.97 -5.08 -5.79
N GLN A 221 0.47 -4.01 -6.41
CA GLN A 221 -0.73 -3.30 -5.95
C GLN A 221 -2.03 -3.99 -6.37
N PHE A 222 -2.04 -4.77 -7.45
CA PHE A 222 -3.26 -5.44 -7.92
C PHE A 222 -3.84 -6.46 -6.92
N PRO A 223 -3.03 -7.31 -6.25
CA PRO A 223 -3.54 -8.17 -5.18
C PRO A 223 -4.21 -7.39 -4.05
N ILE A 224 -3.64 -6.25 -3.66
CA ILE A 224 -4.22 -5.40 -2.60
C ILE A 224 -5.57 -4.84 -3.07
N LEU A 225 -5.63 -4.31 -4.30
CA LEU A 225 -6.88 -3.81 -4.87
C LEU A 225 -7.94 -4.91 -4.97
N ALA A 226 -7.55 -6.14 -5.32
CA ALA A 226 -8.45 -7.28 -5.36
C ALA A 226 -9.02 -7.61 -3.96
N VAL A 227 -8.19 -7.60 -2.91
CA VAL A 227 -8.68 -7.77 -1.53
C VAL A 227 -9.59 -6.60 -1.12
N GLY A 228 -9.32 -5.37 -1.57
CA GLY A 228 -10.19 -4.22 -1.36
C GLY A 228 -11.57 -4.39 -2.00
N VAL A 229 -11.64 -5.01 -3.20
CA VAL A 229 -12.91 -5.40 -3.83
C VAL A 229 -13.58 -6.54 -3.05
N MET A 230 -12.81 -7.50 -2.53
CA MET A 230 -13.36 -8.55 -1.68
C MET A 230 -13.96 -8.00 -0.37
N GLU A 231 -13.44 -6.89 0.17
CA GLU A 231 -14.04 -6.23 1.34
C GLU A 231 -15.48 -5.83 1.08
N CYS A 232 -15.79 -5.34 -0.12
CA CYS A 232 -17.12 -4.87 -0.43
C CYS A 232 -18.05 -5.95 -0.98
N MET A 233 -17.53 -7.04 -1.56
CA MET A 233 -18.34 -8.09 -2.19
C MET A 233 -18.43 -9.40 -1.40
N ALA A 234 -17.48 -9.67 -0.51
CA ALA A 234 -17.33 -10.99 0.12
C ALA A 234 -16.86 -10.88 1.58
N CYS A 235 -17.29 -9.82 2.28
CA CYS A 235 -16.90 -9.61 3.67
C CYS A 235 -17.37 -10.75 4.57
N GLN A 236 -18.67 -11.00 4.66
CA GLN A 236 -19.23 -11.96 5.61
C GLN A 236 -18.82 -13.39 5.29
N THR A 237 -18.73 -13.73 4.00
CA THR A 237 -18.49 -15.09 3.54
C THR A 237 -17.03 -15.50 3.52
N ILE A 238 -16.10 -14.56 3.23
CA ILE A 238 -14.68 -14.88 3.04
C ILE A 238 -13.79 -14.16 4.06
N LEU A 239 -13.88 -12.83 4.13
CA LEU A 239 -12.88 -12.06 4.87
C LEU A 239 -13.13 -12.06 6.38
N ALA A 240 -14.36 -11.90 6.86
CA ALA A 240 -14.68 -11.86 8.28
C ALA A 240 -14.19 -13.13 9.04
N PRO A 241 -14.36 -14.37 8.51
CA PRO A 241 -13.77 -15.57 9.11
C PRO A 241 -12.23 -15.57 9.19
N LEU A 242 -11.57 -14.82 8.31
CA LEU A 242 -10.12 -14.71 8.21
C LEU A 242 -9.54 -13.49 8.97
N GLY A 243 -10.38 -12.72 9.67
CA GLY A 243 -9.98 -11.52 10.43
C GLY A 243 -10.44 -10.19 9.83
N GLY A 244 -11.33 -10.23 8.82
CA GLY A 244 -11.90 -9.05 8.17
C GLY A 244 -10.83 -8.18 7.52
N HIS A 245 -10.82 -6.89 7.89
CA HIS A 245 -9.90 -5.88 7.39
C HIS A 245 -8.41 -6.23 7.56
N LEU A 246 -8.07 -7.04 8.57
CA LEU A 246 -6.71 -7.55 8.78
C LEU A 246 -6.12 -8.19 7.52
N VAL A 247 -6.94 -8.88 6.73
CA VAL A 247 -6.50 -9.56 5.51
C VAL A 247 -6.01 -8.55 4.47
N PHE A 248 -6.71 -7.42 4.34
CA PHE A 248 -6.32 -6.32 3.45
C PHE A 248 -4.97 -5.74 3.86
N ASP A 249 -4.82 -5.35 5.13
CA ASP A 249 -3.58 -4.72 5.62
C ASP A 249 -2.37 -5.67 5.59
N THR A 250 -2.59 -6.94 5.94
CA THR A 250 -1.55 -7.96 5.85
C THR A 250 -1.12 -8.18 4.40
N THR A 251 -2.04 -8.08 3.44
CA THR A 251 -1.71 -8.17 2.01
C THR A 251 -0.81 -7.01 1.57
N ILE A 252 -1.05 -5.78 2.04
CA ILE A 252 -0.16 -4.63 1.80
C ILE A 252 1.26 -4.98 2.27
N SER A 253 1.39 -5.41 3.51
CA SER A 253 2.69 -5.75 4.11
C SER A 253 3.44 -6.87 3.39
N ILE A 254 2.73 -7.95 3.03
CA ILE A 254 3.32 -9.07 2.27
C ILE A 254 3.83 -8.59 0.92
N THR A 255 3.06 -7.77 0.20
CA THR A 255 3.49 -7.27 -1.11
C THR A 255 4.75 -6.41 -1.01
N TRP A 256 4.88 -5.59 0.04
CA TRP A 256 6.12 -4.83 0.29
C TRP A 256 7.32 -5.72 0.61
N LEU A 257 7.14 -6.85 1.29
CA LEU A 257 8.20 -7.83 1.53
C LEU A 257 8.58 -8.59 0.25
N LEU A 258 7.65 -8.78 -0.69
CA LEU A 258 7.92 -9.41 -1.99
C LEU A 258 8.67 -8.49 -2.95
N LEU A 259 8.46 -7.17 -2.86
CA LEU A 259 9.13 -6.19 -3.72
C LEU A 259 10.66 -6.42 -3.81
N PRO A 260 11.43 -6.44 -2.70
CA PRO A 260 12.88 -6.64 -2.78
C PRO A 260 13.26 -8.01 -3.33
N LEU A 261 12.48 -9.06 -3.02
CA LEU A 261 12.76 -10.41 -3.50
C LEU A 261 12.64 -10.48 -5.03
N LEU A 262 11.54 -9.93 -5.56
CA LEU A 262 11.26 -9.93 -7.00
C LEU A 262 12.23 -9.02 -7.76
N THR A 263 12.50 -7.82 -7.26
CA THR A 263 13.42 -6.92 -7.96
C THR A 263 14.85 -7.44 -7.95
N ASN A 264 15.31 -8.05 -6.84
CA ASN A 264 16.64 -8.65 -6.76
C ASN A 264 16.77 -9.87 -7.68
N TYR A 265 15.70 -10.65 -7.87
CA TYR A 265 15.67 -11.75 -8.83
C TYR A 265 15.96 -11.28 -10.27
N TYR A 266 15.45 -10.10 -10.66
CA TYR A 266 15.73 -9.49 -11.96
C TYR A 266 17.12 -8.85 -12.07
N LEU A 267 17.79 -8.57 -10.95
CA LEU A 267 19.15 -8.03 -10.92
C LEU A 267 20.25 -9.10 -10.90
N ASP A 268 19.93 -10.36 -10.56
CA ASP A 268 20.92 -11.45 -10.50
C ASP A 268 21.53 -11.72 -11.90
N PRO A 269 22.85 -11.53 -12.11
CA PRO A 269 23.49 -11.82 -13.38
C PRO A 269 23.32 -13.28 -13.84
N ALA A 270 23.16 -14.21 -12.88
CA ALA A 270 22.95 -15.62 -13.17
C ALA A 270 21.58 -15.90 -13.80
N THR A 271 20.54 -15.12 -13.46
CA THR A 271 19.22 -15.20 -14.12
C THR A 271 19.22 -14.48 -15.46
N ALA A 272 19.97 -13.38 -15.58
CA ALA A 272 20.01 -12.56 -16.80
C ALA A 272 20.69 -13.24 -18.01
N HIS A 273 21.58 -14.20 -17.79
CA HIS A 273 22.40 -14.76 -18.88
C HIS A 273 22.11 -16.21 -19.25
N GLY A 274 21.19 -16.92 -18.57
CA GLY A 274 21.02 -18.37 -18.79
C GLY A 274 22.35 -19.13 -18.69
N GLN A 275 23.34 -18.55 -17.98
CA GLN A 275 24.65 -19.14 -17.82
C GLN A 275 24.46 -20.30 -16.88
N ASP A 276 24.54 -21.49 -17.46
CA ASP A 276 24.48 -22.76 -16.77
C ASP A 276 25.48 -22.75 -15.60
N ARG A 277 24.95 -22.62 -14.38
CA ARG A 277 25.74 -22.63 -13.13
C ARG A 277 26.59 -23.90 -13.01
N SER A 278 26.31 -24.93 -13.80
CA SER A 278 27.11 -26.15 -13.89
C SER A 278 28.55 -25.93 -14.37
N LYS A 279 28.86 -24.81 -15.05
CA LYS A 279 30.22 -24.54 -15.56
C LYS A 279 31.13 -23.76 -14.60
N ALA A 280 30.62 -23.31 -13.44
CA ALA A 280 31.35 -22.41 -12.56
C ALA A 280 32.24 -23.08 -11.49
N ILE A 281 32.38 -24.42 -11.47
CA ILE A 281 33.18 -25.10 -10.43
C ILE A 281 34.09 -26.17 -11.03
N ALA A 282 35.32 -25.78 -11.31
CA ALA A 282 36.46 -26.60 -10.97
C ALA A 282 37.49 -25.69 -10.28
N PRO A 283 37.60 -25.71 -8.94
CA PRO A 283 38.68 -24.99 -8.26
C PRO A 283 39.99 -25.61 -8.74
N LYS A 284 40.82 -24.81 -9.43
CA LYS A 284 42.21 -25.18 -9.65
C LYS A 284 42.86 -25.36 -8.28
N LYS A 285 43.10 -26.61 -7.88
CA LYS A 285 44.00 -26.92 -6.77
C LYS A 285 45.37 -26.33 -7.13
N SER A 286 45.78 -25.26 -6.46
CA SER A 286 47.16 -24.81 -6.47
C SER A 286 47.98 -25.82 -5.66
N VAL A 287 48.94 -26.46 -6.33
CA VAL A 287 50.01 -27.28 -5.74
C VAL A 287 51.09 -26.36 -5.20
#